data_AF-A0ABC9BST4-F1
#
_entry.id   AF-A0ABC9BST4-F1
#
_cell.length_a   1.000
_cell.length_b   1.000
_cell.length_c   1.000
_cell.angle_alpha   90.00
_cell.angle_beta   90.00
_cell.angle_gamma   90.00
#
_symmetry.space_group_name_H-M   'P 1'
#
loop_
_entity.id
_entity.type
_entity.pdbx_description
1 polymer ?
#
loop_
_entity_poly.entity_id
_entity_poly.type
_entity_poly.pdbx_seq_one_letter_code
_entity_poly.pdbx_strand_id
1 'polypeptide(L)'
;MDKGKSIVKDPVSLAPESSQAHDSVVKGPIVVDISRKSILRQMVSKIGATIRTEGIVKLDKTKRVAWLTVEFPPKEGTTGAVEVEAFQGIACATDYEAEENVSEIAISHFISQLNIHINDVNYPCFLEAYRQLHHSLSWSQILHIKYQMLRIEKNGLFNAHRDLLKRLSSICASYGDILPLAPCAPMTHPPSIYVEPVMYTGAKPPETRHEQLARELFNIIQENTPNGNPIID
;
A
#
# COMPACT_ATOMS: atom_id res chain seq x y z
N MET A 1 -26.30 -17.96 -77.04
CA MET A 1 -25.90 -17.60 -75.66
C MET A 1 -26.89 -18.29 -74.71
N ASP A 2 -27.00 -19.62 -74.75
CA ASP A 2 -26.41 -20.61 -73.81
C ASP A 2 -26.31 -20.13 -72.34
N LYS A 3 -27.24 -20.57 -71.47
CA LYS A 3 -27.16 -21.72 -70.51
C LYS A 3 -26.07 -21.51 -69.45
N GLY A 4 -26.30 -21.54 -68.14
CA GLY A 4 -27.18 -22.39 -67.34
C GLY A 4 -26.31 -23.26 -66.40
N LYS A 5 -26.45 -23.08 -65.08
CA LYS A 5 -26.07 -23.95 -63.93
C LYS A 5 -24.72 -24.71 -63.96
N SER A 6 -23.95 -24.59 -62.88
CA SER A 6 -23.79 -25.73 -61.94
C SER A 6 -23.13 -25.35 -60.61
N ILE A 7 -23.54 -26.08 -59.59
CA ILE A 7 -23.10 -26.12 -58.20
C ILE A 7 -21.91 -27.08 -58.10
N VAL A 8 -20.86 -26.74 -57.33
CA VAL A 8 -20.01 -27.73 -56.63
C VAL A 8 -19.68 -27.21 -55.23
N LYS A 9 -19.86 -28.11 -54.26
CA LYS A 9 -19.66 -27.97 -52.81
C LYS A 9 -18.17 -27.94 -52.40
N ASP A 10 -17.96 -27.47 -51.17
CA ASP A 10 -16.73 -27.20 -50.41
C ASP A 10 -15.70 -28.35 -50.33
N PRO A 11 -14.51 -28.09 -49.73
CA PRO A 11 -14.46 -28.32 -48.29
C PRO A 11 -13.79 -27.22 -47.46
N VAL A 12 -14.42 -27.03 -46.30
CA VAL A 12 -13.92 -26.50 -45.04
C VAL A 12 -12.44 -26.82 -44.80
N SER A 13 -11.64 -25.78 -44.54
CA SER A 13 -10.38 -25.90 -43.81
C SER A 13 -10.49 -25.12 -42.50
N LEU A 14 -10.49 -25.87 -41.40
CA LEU A 14 -10.54 -25.41 -40.02
C LEU A 14 -9.20 -24.77 -39.60
N ALA A 15 -9.29 -23.55 -39.06
CA ALA A 15 -8.50 -22.96 -37.96
C ALA A 15 -6.96 -22.78 -38.18
N PRO A 16 -6.26 -21.88 -37.46
CA PRO A 16 -6.51 -21.49 -36.08
C PRO A 16 -6.84 -20.00 -35.87
N GLU A 17 -7.72 -19.78 -34.91
CA GLU A 17 -7.94 -18.51 -34.23
C GLU A 17 -6.60 -17.96 -33.72
N SER A 18 -6.07 -16.91 -34.37
CA SER A 18 -5.08 -16.07 -33.71
C SER A 18 -5.84 -15.19 -32.74
N SER A 19 -5.90 -15.65 -31.49
CA SER A 19 -6.28 -14.83 -30.34
C SER A 19 -5.32 -13.65 -30.25
N GLN A 20 -5.61 -12.57 -30.99
CA GLN A 20 -5.07 -11.26 -30.66
C GLN A 20 -5.76 -10.85 -29.38
N ALA A 21 -5.14 -11.23 -28.26
CA ALA A 21 -5.29 -10.53 -27.02
C ALA A 21 -4.99 -9.07 -27.31
N HIS A 22 -6.03 -8.27 -27.49
CA HIS A 22 -5.94 -6.84 -27.28
C HIS A 22 -5.59 -6.69 -25.81
N ASP A 23 -4.28 -6.68 -25.54
CA ASP A 23 -3.71 -6.13 -24.33
C ASP A 23 -4.17 -4.67 -24.33
N SER A 24 -5.31 -4.42 -23.70
CA SER A 24 -5.78 -3.08 -23.43
C SER A 24 -4.74 -2.51 -22.46
N VAL A 25 -3.76 -1.82 -23.04
CA VAL A 25 -2.89 -0.92 -22.30
C VAL A 25 -3.85 -0.03 -21.54
N VAL A 26 -4.01 -0.31 -20.25
CA VAL A 26 -4.75 0.52 -19.32
C VAL A 26 -3.97 1.81 -19.29
N LYS A 27 -4.34 2.73 -20.18
CA LYS A 27 -3.77 4.06 -20.26
C LYS A 27 -4.05 4.66 -18.88
N GLY A 28 -2.98 4.89 -18.12
CA GLY A 28 -3.09 5.51 -16.80
C GLY A 28 -3.93 6.78 -16.88
N PRO A 29 -4.52 7.22 -15.76
CA PRO A 29 -5.37 8.40 -15.76
C PRO A 29 -4.64 9.55 -16.44
N ILE A 30 -5.32 10.24 -17.36
CA ILE A 30 -4.78 11.44 -17.98
C ILE A 30 -4.73 12.49 -16.86
N VAL A 31 -3.52 12.76 -16.38
CA VAL A 31 -3.28 13.82 -15.41
C VAL A 31 -3.25 15.13 -16.20
N VAL A 32 -4.19 16.01 -15.91
CA VAL A 32 -4.23 17.37 -16.46
C VAL A 32 -3.77 18.31 -15.36
N ASP A 33 -2.51 18.73 -15.42
CA ASP A 33 -1.97 19.72 -14.50
C ASP A 33 -2.43 21.12 -14.92
N ILE A 34 -3.16 21.81 -14.04
CA ILE A 34 -3.56 23.19 -14.26
C ILE A 34 -2.41 24.09 -13.78
N SER A 35 -1.75 24.77 -14.72
CA SER A 35 -0.66 25.70 -14.42
C SER A 35 -1.13 26.82 -13.48
N ARG A 36 -0.40 27.03 -12.38
CA ARG A 36 -0.60 28.16 -11.45
C ARG A 36 -0.38 29.49 -12.16
N LYS A 37 0.55 29.55 -13.11
CA LYS A 37 0.73 30.74 -13.96
C LYS A 37 -0.55 31.09 -14.72
N SER A 38 -1.26 30.08 -15.25
CA SER A 38 -2.56 30.29 -15.93
C SER A 38 -3.64 30.78 -14.97
N ILE A 39 -3.73 30.18 -13.77
CA ILE A 39 -4.67 30.59 -12.72
C ILE A 39 -4.42 32.05 -12.32
N LEU A 40 -3.15 32.40 -12.06
CA LEU A 40 -2.76 33.77 -11.70
C LEU A 40 -3.18 34.76 -12.79
N ARG A 41 -2.92 34.49 -14.07
CA ARG A 41 -3.30 35.39 -15.17
C ARG A 41 -4.82 35.60 -15.23
N GLN A 42 -5.60 34.55 -15.00
CA GLN A 42 -7.06 34.67 -14.93
C GLN A 42 -7.50 35.51 -13.73
N MET A 43 -6.91 35.29 -12.54
CA MET A 43 -7.20 36.08 -11.34
C MET A 43 -6.88 37.57 -11.55
N VAL A 44 -5.66 37.87 -12.03
CA VAL A 44 -5.20 39.23 -12.31
C VAL A 44 -6.14 39.94 -13.28
N SER A 45 -6.55 39.27 -14.35
CA SER A 45 -7.52 39.83 -15.30
C SER A 45 -8.89 40.09 -14.67
N LYS A 46 -9.37 39.21 -13.78
CA LYS A 46 -10.68 39.35 -13.12
C LYS A 46 -10.73 40.50 -12.11
N ILE A 47 -9.61 40.84 -11.48
CA ILE A 47 -9.50 41.96 -10.55
C ILE A 47 -9.12 43.28 -11.23
N GLY A 48 -9.02 43.29 -12.57
CA GLY A 48 -8.65 44.48 -13.34
C GLY A 48 -7.18 44.89 -13.19
N ALA A 49 -6.34 44.03 -12.62
CA ALA A 49 -4.90 44.23 -12.51
C ALA A 49 -4.18 43.72 -13.78
N THR A 50 -2.90 44.05 -13.92
CA THR A 50 -2.07 43.56 -15.03
C THR A 50 -0.70 43.11 -14.54
N ILE A 51 -0.17 42.02 -15.10
CA ILE A 51 1.23 41.63 -14.86
C ILE A 51 2.10 42.53 -15.72
N ARG A 52 2.82 43.47 -15.10
CA ARG A 52 3.60 44.50 -15.79
C ARG A 52 4.93 43.95 -16.31
N THR A 53 5.66 43.25 -15.45
CA THR A 53 6.94 42.62 -15.78
C THR A 53 7.08 41.30 -15.05
N GLU A 54 7.72 40.34 -15.69
CA GLU A 54 8.07 39.03 -15.12
C GLU A 54 9.44 38.62 -15.66
N GLY A 55 10.19 37.83 -14.89
CA GLY A 55 11.51 37.39 -15.31
C GLY A 55 12.08 36.27 -14.46
N ILE A 56 13.14 35.65 -14.96
CA ILE A 56 13.87 34.57 -14.29
C ILE A 56 15.33 34.99 -14.14
N VAL A 57 15.85 34.83 -12.93
CA VAL A 57 17.26 35.01 -12.60
C VAL A 57 17.91 33.64 -12.42
N LYS A 58 18.98 33.38 -13.18
CA LYS A 58 19.80 32.17 -13.05
C LYS A 58 20.88 32.43 -11.99
N LEU A 59 20.73 31.82 -10.81
CA LEU A 59 21.67 32.00 -9.71
C LEU A 59 22.96 31.19 -9.91
N ASP A 60 22.84 29.96 -10.40
CA ASP A 60 23.95 29.08 -10.76
C ASP A 60 23.53 28.13 -11.92
N LYS A 61 24.18 26.98 -12.11
CA LYS A 61 23.77 26.03 -13.17
C LYS A 61 22.44 25.32 -12.86
N THR A 62 22.08 25.16 -11.59
CA THR A 62 20.99 24.30 -11.11
C THR A 62 19.86 25.05 -10.43
N LYS A 63 20.00 26.36 -10.18
CA LYS A 63 19.02 27.18 -9.46
C LYS A 63 18.52 28.35 -10.29
N ARG A 64 17.21 28.53 -10.27
CA ARG A 64 16.45 29.57 -10.97
C ARG A 64 15.49 30.21 -9.98
N VAL A 65 15.37 31.53 -10.01
CA VAL A 65 14.38 32.27 -9.23
C VAL A 65 13.56 33.10 -10.19
N ALA A 66 12.24 32.99 -10.14
CA ALA A 66 11.35 33.86 -10.89
C ALA A 66 10.87 35.04 -10.04
N TRP A 67 10.52 36.13 -10.69
CA TRP A 67 9.90 37.29 -10.08
C TRP A 67 8.84 37.86 -11.03
N LEU A 68 7.85 38.55 -10.48
CA LEU A 68 6.86 39.28 -11.26
C LEU A 68 6.37 40.51 -10.49
N THR A 69 5.87 41.50 -11.22
CA THR A 69 5.23 42.69 -10.67
C THR A 69 3.80 42.79 -11.19
N VAL A 70 2.85 42.98 -10.29
CA VAL A 70 1.43 43.17 -10.62
C VAL A 70 1.04 44.61 -10.35
N GLU A 71 0.39 45.21 -11.33
CA GLU A 71 -0.11 46.57 -11.31
C GLU A 71 -1.62 46.56 -11.09
N PHE A 72 -2.08 47.22 -10.04
CA PHE A 72 -3.48 47.30 -9.68
C PHE A 72 -4.11 48.61 -10.17
N PRO A 73 -5.39 48.57 -10.57
CA PRO A 73 -6.10 49.78 -10.94
C PRO A 73 -6.23 50.72 -9.71
N PRO A 74 -6.24 52.04 -9.91
CA PRO A 74 -6.44 52.99 -8.83
C PRO A 74 -7.74 52.74 -8.08
N LYS A 75 -7.72 52.81 -6.75
CA LYS A 75 -8.93 52.74 -5.93
C LYS A 75 -9.80 53.97 -6.19
N GLU A 76 -11.12 53.79 -6.27
CA GLU A 76 -12.07 54.87 -6.53
C GLU A 76 -11.84 56.05 -5.57
N GLY A 77 -11.69 57.26 -6.12
CA GLY A 77 -11.43 58.49 -5.36
C GLY A 77 -9.95 58.84 -5.14
N THR A 78 -9.01 57.98 -5.52
CA THR A 78 -7.57 58.28 -5.43
C THR A 78 -7.03 58.72 -6.79
N THR A 79 -6.55 59.95 -6.90
CA THR A 79 -6.05 60.51 -8.16
C THR A 79 -4.68 59.91 -8.50
N GLY A 80 -4.64 58.99 -9.47
CA GLY A 80 -3.46 58.66 -10.27
C GLY A 80 -2.38 57.76 -9.66
N ALA A 81 -2.48 57.35 -8.39
CA ALA A 81 -1.50 56.43 -7.81
C ALA A 81 -1.86 54.98 -8.17
N VAL A 82 -1.09 54.41 -9.09
CA VAL A 82 -1.12 53.01 -9.46
C VAL A 82 -0.34 52.21 -8.41
N GLU A 83 -0.98 51.21 -7.80
CA GLU A 83 -0.36 50.34 -6.80
C GLU A 83 0.36 49.20 -7.53
N VAL A 84 1.68 49.10 -7.34
CA VAL A 84 2.50 48.04 -7.94
C VAL A 84 3.05 47.16 -6.83
N GLU A 85 2.71 45.88 -6.88
CA GLU A 85 3.23 44.87 -5.96
C GLU A 85 4.25 43.98 -6.68
N ALA A 86 5.35 43.67 -5.99
CA ALA A 86 6.40 42.82 -6.50
C ALA A 86 6.44 41.49 -5.73
N PHE A 87 6.54 40.39 -6.48
CA PHE A 87 6.61 39.04 -5.96
C PHE A 87 7.91 38.39 -6.40
N GLN A 88 8.55 37.69 -5.48
CA GLN A 88 9.77 36.94 -5.73
C GLN A 88 9.58 35.50 -5.27
N GLY A 89 9.86 34.56 -6.18
CA GLY A 89 9.88 33.13 -5.92
C GLY A 89 11.10 32.68 -5.11
N ILE A 90 11.11 31.40 -4.79
CA ILE A 90 12.29 30.72 -4.23
C ILE A 90 13.13 30.09 -5.33
N ALA A 91 14.30 29.56 -4.96
CA ALA A 91 15.19 28.88 -5.89
C ALA A 91 14.64 27.50 -6.28
N CYS A 92 14.35 27.31 -7.57
CA CYS A 92 13.86 26.07 -8.18
C CYS A 92 14.86 25.48 -9.18
N ALA A 93 14.67 24.23 -9.57
CA ALA A 93 15.60 23.54 -10.47
C ALA A 93 15.41 23.93 -11.94
N THR A 94 14.16 24.23 -12.32
CA THR A 94 13.79 24.59 -13.69
C THR A 94 13.14 25.96 -13.80
N ASP A 95 13.18 26.52 -15.00
CA ASP A 95 12.50 27.79 -15.31
C ASP A 95 10.97 27.65 -15.09
N TYR A 96 10.39 26.51 -15.47
CA TYR A 96 8.97 26.21 -15.26
C TYR A 96 8.56 26.18 -13.78
N GLU A 97 9.31 25.46 -12.94
CA GLU A 97 9.04 25.39 -11.50
C GLU A 97 9.18 26.77 -10.84
N ALA A 98 10.16 27.56 -11.27
CA ALA A 98 10.36 28.91 -10.75
C ALA A 98 9.14 29.80 -11.07
N GLU A 99 8.62 29.73 -12.30
CA GLU A 99 7.41 30.46 -12.71
C GLU A 99 6.15 30.00 -11.97
N GLU A 100 5.97 28.69 -11.80
CA GLU A 100 4.86 28.12 -11.02
C GLU A 100 4.92 28.56 -9.55
N ASN A 101 6.12 28.60 -8.98
CA ASN A 101 6.33 29.01 -7.60
C ASN A 101 6.03 30.50 -7.37
N VAL A 102 6.56 31.41 -8.18
CA VAL A 102 6.24 32.84 -8.03
C VAL A 102 4.73 33.09 -8.24
N SER A 103 4.10 32.30 -9.12
CA SER A 103 2.65 32.36 -9.32
C SER A 103 1.87 31.91 -8.08
N GLU A 104 2.32 30.84 -7.42
CA GLU A 104 1.75 30.37 -6.15
C GLU A 104 1.81 31.41 -5.03
N ILE A 105 2.94 32.12 -4.94
CA ILE A 105 3.13 33.18 -3.94
C ILE A 105 2.16 34.34 -4.21
N ALA A 106 2.05 34.80 -5.46
CA ALA A 106 1.14 35.88 -5.84
C ALA A 106 -0.34 35.48 -5.63
N ILE A 107 -0.72 34.25 -6.00
CA ILE A 107 -2.08 33.72 -5.73
C ILE A 107 -2.37 33.72 -4.23
N SER A 108 -1.44 33.21 -3.42
CA SER A 108 -1.59 33.15 -1.96
C SER A 108 -1.75 34.55 -1.35
N HIS A 109 -1.01 35.53 -1.87
CA HIS A 109 -1.16 36.93 -1.49
C HIS A 109 -2.57 37.46 -1.81
N PHE A 110 -3.08 37.21 -3.01
CA PHE A 110 -4.40 37.72 -3.40
C PHE A 110 -5.54 37.07 -2.60
N ILE A 111 -5.43 35.77 -2.29
CA ILE A 111 -6.42 35.09 -1.44
C ILE A 111 -6.42 35.71 -0.04
N SER A 112 -5.23 35.94 0.55
CA SER A 112 -5.11 36.42 1.93
C SER A 112 -5.38 37.92 2.11
N GLN A 113 -4.91 38.78 1.19
CA GLN A 113 -4.99 40.24 1.33
C GLN A 113 -6.17 40.85 0.59
N LEU A 114 -6.58 40.28 -0.56
CA LEU A 114 -7.69 40.80 -1.37
C LEU A 114 -8.99 40.02 -1.16
N ASN A 115 -9.00 39.06 -0.23
CA ASN A 115 -10.15 38.21 0.11
C ASN A 115 -10.77 37.50 -1.11
N ILE A 116 -9.94 37.17 -2.11
CA ILE A 116 -10.39 36.50 -3.33
C ILE A 116 -10.66 35.03 -3.04
N HIS A 117 -11.85 34.57 -3.40
CA HIS A 117 -12.22 33.18 -3.32
C HIS A 117 -12.14 32.54 -4.71
N ILE A 118 -11.27 31.54 -4.87
CA ILE A 118 -11.22 30.73 -6.08
C ILE A 118 -12.34 29.70 -5.99
N ASN A 119 -13.43 29.93 -6.74
CA ASN A 119 -14.52 28.97 -6.84
C ASN A 119 -14.17 27.88 -7.86
N ASP A 120 -13.33 26.94 -7.46
CA ASP A 120 -13.09 25.73 -8.24
C ASP A 120 -14.23 24.73 -8.00
N VAL A 121 -15.11 24.63 -8.98
CA VAL A 121 -16.25 23.69 -9.00
C VAL A 121 -15.82 22.23 -8.79
N ASN A 122 -14.56 21.89 -9.10
CA ASN A 122 -14.03 20.54 -8.92
C ASN A 122 -13.37 20.34 -7.56
N TYR A 123 -13.04 21.40 -6.81
CA TYR A 123 -12.35 21.28 -5.53
C TYR A 123 -13.15 20.51 -4.46
N PRO A 124 -14.49 20.66 -4.33
CA PRO A 124 -15.28 19.82 -3.44
C PRO A 124 -15.22 18.33 -3.81
N CYS A 125 -15.31 18.02 -5.12
CA CYS A 125 -15.22 16.64 -5.62
C CYS A 125 -13.83 16.04 -5.39
N PHE A 126 -12.77 16.84 -5.59
CA PHE A 126 -11.40 16.45 -5.28
C PHE A 126 -11.21 16.18 -3.78
N LEU A 127 -11.70 17.08 -2.92
CA LEU A 127 -11.58 16.94 -1.47
C LEU A 127 -12.30 15.68 -0.98
N GLU A 128 -13.46 15.36 -1.55
CA GLU A 128 -14.19 14.14 -1.24
C GLU A 128 -13.45 12.88 -1.70
N ALA A 129 -12.94 12.87 -2.94
CA ALA A 129 -12.12 11.76 -3.44
C ALA A 129 -10.84 11.57 -2.61
N TYR A 130 -10.21 12.66 -2.19
CA TYR A 130 -9.04 12.66 -1.31
C TYR A 130 -9.37 12.04 0.06
N ARG A 131 -10.51 12.41 0.66
CA ARG A 131 -10.98 11.81 1.92
C ARG A 131 -11.25 10.31 1.77
N GLN A 132 -11.90 9.89 0.69
CA GLN A 132 -12.18 8.48 0.43
C GLN A 132 -10.90 7.67 0.21
N LEU A 133 -9.90 8.23 -0.48
CA LEU A 133 -8.60 7.61 -0.66
C LEU A 133 -7.88 7.43 0.68
N HIS A 134 -7.84 8.48 1.52
CA HIS A 134 -7.21 8.41 2.84
C HIS A 134 -7.89 7.40 3.77
N HIS A 135 -9.22 7.38 3.75
CA HIS A 135 -10.00 6.39 4.48
C HIS A 135 -9.63 4.97 4.01
N SER A 136 -9.62 4.73 2.70
CA SER A 136 -9.28 3.42 2.12
C SER A 136 -7.84 2.98 2.43
N LEU A 137 -6.89 3.92 2.39
CA LEU A 137 -5.49 3.66 2.75
C LEU A 137 -5.35 3.26 4.23
N SER A 138 -6.06 3.98 5.12
CA SER A 138 -6.10 3.68 6.55
C SER A 138 -6.67 2.28 6.82
N TRP A 139 -7.76 1.92 6.14
CA TRP A 139 -8.34 0.58 6.23
C TRP A 139 -7.41 -0.51 5.70
N SER A 140 -6.71 -0.25 4.59
CA SER A 140 -5.72 -1.18 4.04
C SER A 140 -4.62 -1.48 5.05
N GLN A 141 -4.11 -0.47 5.75
CA GLN A 141 -3.10 -0.63 6.80
C GLN A 141 -3.63 -1.48 7.97
N ILE A 142 -4.85 -1.20 8.44
CA ILE A 142 -5.48 -1.98 9.53
C ILE A 142 -5.63 -3.46 9.12
N LEU A 143 -6.12 -3.71 7.91
CA LEU A 143 -6.28 -5.07 7.39
C LEU A 143 -4.93 -5.77 7.24
N HIS A 144 -3.89 -5.06 6.79
CA HIS A 144 -2.54 -5.61 6.69
C HIS A 144 -2.00 -6.03 8.06
N ILE A 145 -2.16 -5.19 9.09
CA ILE A 145 -1.75 -5.51 10.47
C ILE A 145 -2.48 -6.76 10.97
N LYS A 146 -3.81 -6.81 10.82
CA LYS A 146 -4.61 -7.98 11.22
C LYS A 146 -4.17 -9.25 10.51
N TYR A 147 -3.90 -9.16 9.20
CA TYR A 147 -3.39 -10.30 8.43
C TYR A 147 -2.04 -10.79 8.96
N GLN A 148 -1.10 -9.90 9.27
CA GLN A 148 0.20 -10.30 9.82
C GLN A 148 0.05 -10.95 11.20
N MET A 149 -0.81 -10.43 12.07
CA MET A 149 -1.08 -11.04 13.37
C MET A 149 -1.62 -12.47 13.23
N LEU A 150 -2.65 -12.67 12.38
CA LEU A 150 -3.22 -13.99 12.10
C LEU A 150 -2.18 -14.93 11.48
N ARG A 151 -1.30 -14.42 10.62
CA ARG A 151 -0.22 -15.20 10.02
C ARG A 151 0.78 -15.67 11.07
N ILE A 152 1.16 -14.80 12.01
CA ILE A 152 2.06 -15.16 13.12
C ILE A 152 1.41 -16.21 14.02
N GLU A 153 0.16 -16.02 14.41
CA GLU A 153 -0.60 -16.96 15.23
C GLU A 153 -0.72 -18.33 14.55
N LYS A 154 -1.12 -18.35 13.28
CA LYS A 154 -1.18 -19.56 12.45
C LYS A 154 0.17 -20.27 12.42
N ASN A 155 1.25 -19.54 12.14
CA ASN A 155 2.59 -20.14 12.09
C ASN A 155 3.03 -20.67 13.46
N GLY A 156 2.67 -19.98 14.55
CA GLY A 156 2.87 -20.44 15.92
C GLY A 156 2.17 -21.77 16.19
N LEU A 157 0.88 -21.86 15.83
CA LEU A 157 0.09 -23.09 15.98
C LEU A 157 0.65 -24.24 15.15
N PHE A 158 1.03 -23.99 13.89
CA PHE A 158 1.66 -25.00 13.03
C PHE A 158 2.99 -25.50 13.59
N ASN A 159 3.83 -24.60 14.13
CA ASN A 159 5.09 -24.98 14.75
C ASN A 159 4.85 -25.81 16.02
N ALA A 160 3.94 -25.37 16.89
CA ALA A 160 3.57 -26.11 18.10
C ALA A 160 3.07 -27.52 17.76
N HIS A 161 2.20 -27.66 16.75
CA HIS A 161 1.72 -28.95 16.29
C HIS A 161 2.84 -29.83 15.74
N ARG A 162 3.74 -29.27 14.92
CA ARG A 162 4.89 -29.99 14.38
C ARG A 162 5.82 -30.48 15.50
N ASP A 163 6.05 -29.65 16.50
CA ASP A 163 6.97 -29.98 17.60
C ASP A 163 6.34 -31.02 18.54
N LEU A 164 5.02 -30.99 18.74
CA LEU A 164 4.25 -32.05 19.40
C LEU A 164 4.40 -33.38 18.66
N LEU A 165 4.22 -33.40 17.33
CA LEU A 165 4.39 -34.61 16.51
C LEU A 165 5.81 -35.18 16.62
N LYS A 166 6.84 -34.32 16.59
CA LYS A 166 8.23 -34.73 16.78
C LYS A 166 8.44 -35.36 18.16
N ARG A 167 7.88 -34.76 19.22
CA ARG A 167 7.97 -35.31 20.58
C ARG A 167 7.29 -36.66 20.69
N LEU A 168 6.07 -36.81 20.19
CA LEU A 168 5.36 -38.09 20.16
C LEU A 168 6.14 -39.15 19.39
N SER A 169 6.69 -38.80 18.22
CA SER A 169 7.53 -39.70 17.45
C SER A 169 8.77 -40.15 18.22
N SER A 170 9.40 -39.25 19.00
CA SER A 170 10.54 -39.56 19.84
C SER A 170 10.18 -40.53 20.98
N ILE A 171 9.02 -40.33 21.62
CA ILE A 171 8.52 -41.23 22.68
C ILE A 171 8.22 -42.61 22.09
N CYS A 172 7.50 -42.67 20.97
CA CYS A 172 7.22 -43.95 20.32
C CYS A 172 8.51 -44.71 19.94
N ALA A 173 9.56 -43.99 19.53
CA ALA A 173 10.86 -44.59 19.24
C ALA A 173 11.59 -45.09 20.49
N SER A 174 11.53 -44.38 21.63
CA SER A 174 12.22 -44.79 22.87
C SER A 174 11.58 -46.01 23.55
N TYR A 175 10.29 -46.24 23.32
CA TYR A 175 9.53 -47.39 23.84
C TYR A 175 9.24 -48.46 22.76
N GLY A 176 9.99 -48.47 21.64
CA GLY A 176 9.79 -49.41 20.53
C GLY A 176 10.00 -50.89 20.86
N ASP A 177 10.52 -51.22 22.04
CA ASP A 177 10.65 -52.60 22.52
C ASP A 177 9.38 -53.14 23.20
N ILE A 178 8.54 -52.25 23.74
CA ILE A 178 7.23 -52.61 24.33
C ILE A 178 6.07 -52.25 23.39
N LEU A 179 6.29 -51.33 22.45
CA LEU A 179 5.33 -50.98 21.41
C LEU A 179 5.60 -51.87 20.18
N PRO A 180 4.59 -52.56 19.62
CA PRO A 180 4.75 -53.38 18.42
C PRO A 180 4.86 -52.52 17.15
N LEU A 181 5.77 -51.55 17.14
CA LEU A 181 6.00 -50.63 16.04
C LEU A 181 7.11 -51.20 15.16
N ALA A 182 6.74 -51.80 14.03
CA ALA A 182 7.70 -52.23 13.03
C ALA A 182 8.35 -50.99 12.37
N PRO A 183 9.68 -50.85 12.40
CA PRO A 183 10.36 -49.73 11.77
C PRO A 183 10.38 -49.87 10.24
N CYS A 184 9.97 -48.84 9.51
CA CYS A 184 10.44 -48.65 8.12
C CYS A 184 11.84 -47.99 8.16
N ALA A 185 12.83 -48.66 7.58
CA ALA A 185 14.24 -48.27 7.55
C ALA A 185 14.54 -47.09 6.58
N PRO A 186 15.76 -46.51 6.58
CA PRO A 186 16.62 -46.11 7.72
C PRO A 186 17.26 -44.70 7.52
N MET A 187 17.88 -44.10 8.55
CA MET A 187 19.29 -43.66 8.52
C MET A 187 19.77 -43.04 9.85
N THR A 188 21.07 -43.18 10.02
CA THR A 188 21.99 -43.11 11.17
C THR A 188 22.31 -41.70 11.71
N HIS A 189 22.15 -41.54 13.05
CA HIS A 189 22.86 -40.66 14.02
C HIS A 189 22.73 -39.11 13.95
N PRO A 190 22.95 -38.38 15.08
CA PRO A 190 22.57 -38.63 16.49
C PRO A 190 21.84 -37.41 17.16
N PRO A 191 21.31 -37.55 18.41
CA PRO A 191 20.50 -36.53 19.10
C PRO A 191 21.23 -35.80 20.26
N SER A 192 20.75 -34.61 20.68
CA SER A 192 20.89 -34.04 22.07
C SER A 192 20.55 -32.54 22.11
N ILE A 193 20.03 -31.86 23.15
CA ILE A 193 19.21 -32.03 24.39
C ILE A 193 18.94 -30.58 24.83
N TYR A 194 17.76 -30.27 25.40
CA TYR A 194 17.56 -29.52 26.66
C TYR A 194 16.07 -29.19 26.82
N VAL A 195 15.35 -29.97 27.63
CA VAL A 195 14.16 -29.49 28.37
C VAL A 195 14.15 -30.17 29.74
N GLU A 196 13.96 -29.33 30.75
CA GLU A 196 13.95 -29.62 32.18
C GLU A 196 12.80 -30.60 32.56
N PRO A 197 13.01 -31.59 33.45
CA PRO A 197 12.02 -32.61 33.72
C PRO A 197 10.91 -32.12 34.67
N VAL A 198 9.65 -32.31 34.27
CA VAL A 198 8.49 -32.15 35.14
C VAL A 198 8.38 -33.36 36.10
N MET A 199 8.39 -33.07 37.40
CA MET A 199 8.39 -34.04 38.49
C MET A 199 7.05 -34.76 38.66
N TYR A 200 7.11 -36.05 38.96
CA TYR A 200 5.96 -36.91 39.28
C TYR A 200 5.36 -36.48 40.62
N THR A 201 4.06 -36.28 40.68
CA THR A 201 3.34 -35.97 41.94
C THR A 201 2.51 -37.14 42.47
N GLY A 202 2.58 -38.32 41.84
CA GLY A 202 1.87 -39.51 42.32
C GLY A 202 2.57 -40.18 43.52
N ALA A 203 1.85 -41.05 44.21
CA ALA A 203 2.27 -41.62 45.48
C ALA A 203 3.48 -42.58 45.40
N LYS A 204 3.80 -43.15 44.23
CA LYS A 204 4.91 -44.09 44.03
C LYS A 204 5.59 -43.92 42.66
N PRO A 205 6.93 -43.85 42.58
CA PRO A 205 7.64 -43.70 41.30
C PRO A 205 7.28 -44.85 40.34
N PRO A 206 7.24 -44.62 39.01
CA PRO A 206 6.88 -45.66 38.05
C PRO A 206 7.93 -46.78 38.04
N GLU A 207 7.49 -48.00 38.32
CA GLU A 207 8.33 -49.19 38.49
C GLU A 207 8.49 -49.97 37.18
N THR A 208 7.49 -49.86 36.27
CA THR A 208 7.49 -50.58 34.98
C THR A 208 7.65 -49.66 33.77
N ARG A 209 8.19 -50.18 32.67
CA ARG A 209 8.33 -49.46 31.38
C ARG A 209 7.00 -48.95 30.82
N HIS A 210 5.91 -49.69 31.06
CA HIS A 210 4.56 -49.28 30.66
C HIS A 210 4.07 -48.07 31.46
N GLU A 211 4.35 -48.02 32.77
CA GLU A 211 4.02 -46.86 33.62
C GLU A 211 4.83 -45.61 33.23
N GLN A 212 6.08 -45.76 32.82
CA GLN A 212 6.92 -44.66 32.33
C GLN A 212 6.37 -44.07 31.01
N LEU A 213 6.00 -44.93 30.06
CA LEU A 213 5.33 -44.49 28.82
C LEU A 213 4.00 -43.79 29.10
N ALA A 214 3.15 -44.37 29.96
CA ALA A 214 1.87 -43.78 30.33
C ALA A 214 2.05 -42.39 30.95
N ARG A 215 3.08 -42.22 31.80
CA ARG A 215 3.43 -40.93 32.39
C ARG A 215 3.88 -39.91 31.36
N GLU A 216 4.73 -40.27 30.40
CA GLU A 216 5.19 -39.34 29.36
C GLU A 216 4.06 -38.88 28.44
N LEU A 217 3.15 -39.78 28.06
CA LEU A 217 1.94 -39.45 27.31
C LEU A 217 0.99 -38.55 28.11
N PHE A 218 0.83 -38.83 29.41
CA PHE A 218 0.02 -38.01 30.30
C PHE A 218 0.57 -36.59 30.46
N ASN A 219 1.90 -36.44 30.57
CA ASN A 219 2.54 -35.12 30.60
C ASN A 219 2.28 -34.32 29.32
N ILE A 220 2.35 -34.96 28.15
CA ILE A 220 1.99 -34.30 26.87
C ILE A 220 0.56 -33.80 26.89
N ILE A 221 -0.39 -34.62 27.37
CA ILE A 221 -1.80 -34.23 27.42
C ILE A 221 -1.97 -33.03 28.35
N GLN A 222 -1.37 -33.04 29.55
CA GLN A 222 -1.47 -31.92 30.48
C GLN A 222 -0.90 -30.61 29.90
N GLU A 223 0.27 -30.67 29.26
CA GLU A 223 0.93 -29.50 28.68
C GLU A 223 0.17 -28.91 27.47
N ASN A 224 -0.65 -29.72 26.79
CA ASN A 224 -1.40 -29.31 25.59
C ASN A 224 -2.92 -29.20 25.83
N THR A 225 -3.39 -29.43 27.05
CA THR A 225 -4.78 -29.17 27.41
C THR A 225 -4.94 -27.66 27.54
N PRO A 226 -5.80 -27.00 26.75
CA PRO A 226 -6.03 -25.57 26.93
C PRO A 226 -6.55 -25.36 28.35
N ASN A 227 -5.82 -24.58 29.16
CA ASN A 227 -6.36 -24.05 30.41
C ASN A 227 -7.67 -23.37 30.03
N GLY A 228 -8.79 -23.95 30.47
CA GLY A 228 -10.12 -23.46 30.19
C GLY A 228 -10.29 -22.08 30.79
N ASN A 229 -9.91 -21.04 30.04
CA ASN A 229 -10.48 -19.72 30.22
C ASN A 229 -11.84 -19.78 29.53
N PRO A 230 -12.96 -19.64 30.27
CA PRO A 230 -14.24 -19.48 29.63
C PRO A 230 -14.15 -18.26 28.71
N ILE A 231 -14.59 -18.44 27.46
CA ILE A 231 -14.94 -17.33 26.59
C ILE A 231 -16.12 -16.64 27.29
N ILE A 232 -15.84 -15.53 27.96
CA ILE A 232 -16.89 -14.64 28.45
C ILE A 232 -17.30 -13.80 27.24
N ASP A 233 -18.41 -14.18 26.62
CA ASP A 233 -19.21 -13.30 25.76
C ASP A 233 -19.87 -12.18 26.60
#